data_AF-A0A6P0Y387-F1
#
_entry.id   AF-A0A6P0Y387-F1
#
_cell.length_a   1.000
_cell.length_b   1.000
_cell.length_c   1.000
_cell.angle_alpha   90.00
_cell.angle_beta   90.00
_cell.angle_gamma   90.00
#
_symmetry.space_group_name_H-M   'P 1'
#
loop_
_entity.id
_entity.type
_entity.pdbx_description
1 polymer ?
#
loop_
_entity_poly.entity_id
_entity_poly.type
_entity_poly.pdbx_seq_one_letter_code
_entity_poly.pdbx_strand_id
1 'polypeptide(L)' 'MKIERKKEYREMLESLLVFRFGKLDSQLEIIIEQIMELEKRDFNRIILQLSHLSREELLARFEGEN' A
#
# COMPACT_ATOMS: atom_id res chain seq x y z
N MET A 1 -14.55 14.60 7.84
CA MET A 1 -13.11 14.70 8.19
C MET A 1 -12.33 13.40 8.42
N LYS A 2 -12.80 12.36 9.14
CA LYS A 2 -12.01 11.09 9.26
C LYS A 2 -12.09 10.19 8.01
N ILE A 3 -13.20 10.24 7.26
CA ILE A 3 -13.46 9.39 6.08
C ILE A 3 -12.74 9.90 4.83
N GLU A 4 -12.75 11.22 4.58
CA GLU A 4 -12.11 11.83 3.40
C GLU A 4 -10.61 11.51 3.33
N ARG A 5 -9.91 11.58 4.47
CA ARG A 5 -8.48 11.26 4.51
C ARG A 5 -8.18 9.80 4.18
N LYS A 6 -9.05 8.86 4.55
CA LYS A 6 -8.85 7.44 4.18
C LYS A 6 -8.96 7.25 2.67
N LYS A 7 -9.89 7.95 2.02
CA LYS A 7 -10.04 7.90 0.55
C LYS A 7 -8.82 8.47 -0.16
N GLU A 8 -8.33 9.64 0.27
CA GLU A 8 -7.12 10.26 -0.29
C GLU A 8 -5.89 9.37 -0.14
N TYR A 9 -5.71 8.73 1.03
CA TYR A 9 -4.60 7.79 1.24
C TYR A 9 -4.68 6.56 0.33
N ARG A 10 -5.88 6.00 0.15
CA ARG A 10 -6.10 4.87 -0.74
C ARG A 10 -5.79 5.27 -2.20
N GLU A 11 -6.32 6.37 -2.70
CA GLU A 11 -6.06 6.85 -4.06
C GLU A 11 -4.57 7.13 -4.31
N MET A 12 -3.87 7.65 -3.29
CA MET A 12 -2.42 7.88 -3.36
C MET A 12 -1.64 6.56 -3.42
N LEU A 13 -2.03 5.54 -2.65
CA LEU A 13 -1.42 4.21 -2.71
C LEU A 13 -1.67 3.53 -4.06
N GLU A 14 -2.91 3.55 -4.54
CA GLU A 14 -3.27 2.99 -5.85
C GLU A 14 -2.44 3.64 -6.96
N SER A 15 -2.35 4.97 -6.96
CA SER A 15 -1.56 5.71 -7.94
C SER A 15 -0.07 5.37 -7.85
N LEU A 16 0.48 5.24 -6.64
CA LEU A 16 1.89 4.88 -6.41
C LEU A 16 2.19 3.47 -6.93
N LEU A 17 1.32 2.50 -6.61
CA LEU A 17 1.49 1.10 -7.00
C LEU A 17 1.33 0.93 -8.51
N VAL A 18 0.37 1.60 -9.14
CA VAL A 18 0.21 1.62 -10.60
C VAL A 18 1.42 2.29 -11.27
N PHE A 19 1.90 3.41 -10.74
CA PHE A 19 3.08 4.09 -11.28
C PHE A 19 4.35 3.24 -11.18
N ARG A 20 4.50 2.48 -10.08
CA ARG A 20 5.71 1.69 -9.80
C ARG A 20 5.69 0.30 -10.45
N PHE A 21 4.54 -0.35 -10.48
CA PHE A 21 4.37 -1.75 -10.91
C PHE A 21 3.55 -1.90 -12.20
N GLY A 22 3.06 -0.79 -12.76
CA GLY A 22 2.34 -0.71 -14.03
C GLY A 22 0.85 -1.01 -13.94
N LYS A 23 0.42 -1.98 -13.12
CA LYS A 23 -1.00 -2.30 -12.91
C LYS A 23 -1.29 -2.64 -11.46
N LEU A 24 -2.52 -2.37 -11.03
CA LEU A 24 -3.06 -2.87 -9.78
C LEU A 24 -3.70 -4.23 -10.05
N ASP A 25 -3.23 -5.27 -9.36
CA ASP A 25 -3.81 -6.60 -9.38
C ASP A 25 -4.44 -6.92 -8.01
N SER A 26 -5.14 -8.06 -7.93
CA SER A 26 -5.83 -8.46 -6.70
C SER A 26 -4.90 -8.63 -5.51
N GLN A 27 -3.61 -8.96 -5.71
CA GLN A 27 -2.65 -9.08 -4.62
C GLN A 27 -2.28 -7.68 -4.08
N LEU A 28 -2.07 -6.71 -4.98
CA LEU A 28 -1.81 -5.32 -4.61
C LEU A 28 -3.05 -4.65 -3.98
N GLU A 29 -4.27 -5.00 -4.40
CA GLU A 29 -5.50 -4.55 -3.75
C GLU A 29 -5.56 -5.00 -2.29
N ILE A 30 -5.26 -6.27 -2.01
CA ILE A 30 -5.20 -6.81 -0.64
C ILE A 30 -4.16 -6.05 0.20
N ILE A 31 -2.98 -5.77 -0.37
CA ILE A 31 -1.94 -4.97 0.31
C ILE A 31 -2.44 -3.57 0.66
N ILE A 32 -3.15 -2.89 -0.26
CA ILE A 32 -3.74 -1.58 0.03
C ILE A 32 -4.70 -1.68 1.21
N GLU A 33 -5.55 -2.70 1.26
CA GLU A 33 -6.50 -2.88 2.38
C GLU A 33 -5.75 -3.06 3.71
N GLN A 34 -4.73 -3.92 3.74
CA GLN A 34 -3.90 -4.12 4.93
C GLN A 34 -3.21 -2.82 5.38
N ILE A 35 -2.64 -2.04 4.44
CA ILE A 35 -2.02 -0.75 4.77
C ILE A 35 -3.06 0.26 5.30
N MET A 36 -4.29 0.21 4.78
CA MET A 36 -5.41 1.07 5.20
C MET A 36 -5.99 0.71 6.58
N GLU A 37 -5.71 -0.49 7.07
CA GLU A 37 -6.01 -0.94 8.43
C GLU A 37 -4.93 -0.54 9.44
N LEU A 38 -3.70 -0.24 9.00
CA LEU A 38 -2.62 0.22 9.86
C LEU A 38 -2.88 1.61 10.46
N GLU A 39 -2.32 1.84 11.65
CA GLU A 39 -2.32 3.15 12.31
C GLU A 39 -1.54 4.20 11.50
N LYS A 40 -1.94 5.47 11.63
CA LYS A 40 -1.39 6.59 10.82
C LYS A 40 0.13 6.74 10.86
N ARG A 41 0.79 6.33 11.95
CA ARG A 41 2.25 6.44 12.09
C ARG A 41 2.98 5.43 11.20
N ASP A 42 2.37 4.27 10.97
CA ASP A 42 2.95 3.22 10.16
C ASP A 42 2.80 3.52 8.67
N PHE A 43 1.75 4.24 8.28
CA PHE A 43 1.51 4.63 6.89
C PHE A 43 2.68 5.40 6.24
N ASN A 44 3.17 6.48 6.86
CA ASN A 44 4.28 7.26 6.31
C ASN A 44 5.56 6.42 6.16
N ARG A 45 5.80 5.51 7.12
CA ARG A 45 6.94 4.59 7.08
C ARG A 45 6.79 3.57 5.95
N ILE A 46 5.58 3.06 5.75
CA ILE A 46 5.26 2.14 4.65
C ILE A 46 5.51 2.84 3.31
N ILE A 47 4.98 4.06 3.08
CA ILE A 47 5.19 4.82 1.84
C ILE A 47 6.69 4.95 1.49
N LEU A 48 7.52 5.31 2.47
CA LEU A 48 8.98 5.41 2.31
C LEU A 48 9.67 4.07 2.03
N GLN A 49 9.08 2.96 2.48
CA GLN A 49 9.61 1.61 2.21
C GLN A 49 9.14 1.10 0.85
N LEU A 50 7.91 1.40 0.43
CA LEU A 50 7.38 1.07 -0.90
C LEU A 50 8.24 1.67 -2.00
N SER A 51 8.83 2.86 -1.79
CA SER A 51 9.74 3.47 -2.77
C SER A 51 11.07 2.72 -2.96
N HIS A 52 11.41 1.78 -2.07
CA HIS A 52 12.64 0.98 -2.15
C HIS A 52 12.38 -0.50 -2.44
N LEU A 53 11.17 -1.01 -2.22
CA LEU A 53 10.82 -2.42 -2.43
C LEU A 53 10.49 -2.72 -3.91
N SER A 54 10.89 -3.91 -4.37
CA SER A 54 10.37 -4.51 -5.59
C SER A 54 8.93 -5.01 -5.38
N ARG A 55 8.26 -5.42 -6.46
CA ARG A 55 6.92 -6.02 -6.37
C ARG A 55 6.96 -7.34 -5.59
N GLU A 56 7.95 -8.18 -5.87
CA GLU A 56 8.10 -9.47 -5.19
C GLU A 56 8.39 -9.30 -3.69
N GLU A 57 9.26 -8.36 -3.33
CA GLU A 57 9.58 -8.06 -1.92
C GLU A 57 8.38 -7.46 -1.19
N LEU A 58 7.60 -6.62 -1.88
CA LEU A 58 6.35 -6.08 -1.35
C LEU A 58 5.36 -7.21 -1.05
N LEU A 59 5.12 -8.09 -2.02
CA LEU A 59 4.24 -9.24 -1.85
C LEU A 59 4.73 -10.14 -0.72
N ALA A 60 6.02 -10.50 -0.68
CA ALA A 60 6.58 -11.34 0.38
C ALA A 60 6.38 -10.75 1.79
N ARG A 61 6.37 -9.42 1.91
CA ARG A 61 6.17 -8.74 3.19
C ARG A 61 4.73 -8.80 3.71
N PHE A 62 3.74 -8.80 2.82
CA PHE A 62 2.32 -8.72 3.16
C PHE A 62 1.58 -10.06 2.95
N GLU A 63 2.11 -10.95 2.12
CA GLU A 63 1.65 -12.34 1.93
C GLU A 63 2.36 -13.33 2.86
N GLY A 64 3.48 -12.93 3.48
CA GLY A 64 4.26 -13.75 4.40
C GLY A 64 3.73 -13.83 5.84
N GLU A 65 2.62 -13.15 6.16
CA GLU A 65 1.94 -13.23 7.47
C GLU A 65 0.78 -14.25 7.47
N ASN A 66 1.08 -15.51 7.12
CA ASN A 66 0.19 -16.63 7.38
C ASN A 66 0.95 -17.77 8.09
#